data_AF-A0A2A6HGQ4-F1
#
_entry.id   AF-A0A2A6HGQ4-F1
#
_cell.length_a   1.000
_cell.length_b   1.000
_cell.length_c   1.000
_cell.angle_alpha   90.00
_cell.angle_beta   90.00
_cell.angle_gamma   90.00
#
_symmetry.space_group_name_H-M   'P 1'
#
loop_
_entity.id
_entity.type
_entity.pdbx_description
1 polymer ?
#
loop_
_entity_poly.entity_id
_entity_poly.type
_entity_poly.pdbx_seq_one_letter_code
_entity_poly.pdbx_strand_id
1 'polypeptide(L)'
;MLRVFTGFFSLFLLSCVSWSALAADNTCPQRETILSFSDIVLADRAALPPLIARRYGAEAAYLKIRYATLPDEEIRSLLQTLLASNVHSADDLAYAWHIHREGYSATIAALGQEGFDRLVTTLGPSTIRAFLLNERTPDALMKRLADIATETRSSPILQLSNTPSSIATAIIDQPDEFKEKVALAAEAQGLFSASALVAASESSPQAWNAFLVRNKGIQIPRLLTFDASKMRAMVGNPGIERQDSYSTGEESRIHSVQMASAFEPEQDFLVRLMDTAGQFRNLERAARTLLSQIQSGAIKRNGSMDTAWLFAYRSATYFLGRPQVESLLDILPYAGRRYVRSSGAFMLRDVIDQLLVIEALQPYVTGKVSDIPLWPVGVSDKIKADWPRWSDLATKVRDGAVSPALAAAPATFGMVSELLFAKANQPALRAFVEQAPAGQTRVSVANDFAIRLDRACAAYLYHPTEAATLQGQPIFKFDTE
;
A
#
# COMPACT_ATOMS: atom_id res chain seq x y z
N MET A 1 -67.95 15.44 -7.69
CA MET A 1 -67.07 14.75 -6.71
C MET A 1 -65.67 14.74 -7.32
N LEU A 2 -64.70 15.61 -7.02
CA LEU A 2 -64.48 16.61 -5.95
C LEU A 2 -63.88 16.06 -4.64
N ARG A 3 -62.53 16.00 -4.62
CA ARG A 3 -61.51 15.89 -3.54
C ARG A 3 -60.27 15.25 -4.20
N VAL A 4 -59.08 15.84 -4.37
CA VAL A 4 -58.42 17.08 -3.86
C VAL A 4 -57.99 17.05 -2.40
N PHE A 5 -56.72 16.69 -2.19
CA PHE A 5 -55.68 17.23 -1.27
C PHE A 5 -54.32 16.72 -1.84
N THR A 6 -53.17 17.41 -1.99
CA THR A 6 -52.59 18.73 -1.62
C THR A 6 -51.93 18.85 -0.23
N GLY A 7 -50.59 18.91 -0.23
CA GLY A 7 -49.67 18.97 0.94
C GLY A 7 -48.42 18.14 0.60
N PHE A 8 -47.24 18.66 0.20
CA PHE A 8 -46.46 19.88 0.54
C PHE A 8 -45.82 19.82 1.94
N PHE A 9 -44.59 20.38 2.05
CA PHE A 9 -43.57 20.18 3.11
C PHE A 9 -42.87 18.80 3.06
N SER A 10 -41.53 18.68 3.13
CA SER A 10 -40.45 19.70 3.20
C SER A 10 -39.20 19.23 2.44
N LEU A 11 -38.43 20.17 1.88
CA LEU A 11 -36.98 19.94 1.77
C LEU A 11 -36.41 19.96 3.19
N PHE A 12 -35.62 18.95 3.56
CA PHE A 12 -34.67 19.08 4.65
C PHE A 12 -33.28 18.65 4.17
N LEU A 13 -32.33 19.56 4.26
CA LEU A 13 -30.92 19.31 4.01
C LEU A 13 -30.39 18.42 5.13
N LEU A 14 -30.14 17.15 4.83
CA LEU A 14 -29.25 16.30 5.62
C LEU A 14 -28.00 16.03 4.80
N SER A 15 -27.10 17.01 4.84
CA SER A 15 -25.72 16.90 4.36
C SER A 15 -24.92 15.97 5.27
N CYS A 16 -25.28 14.68 5.27
CA CYS A 16 -24.49 13.62 5.89
C CYS A 16 -23.23 13.34 5.04
N VAL A 17 -22.34 14.35 4.99
CA VAL A 17 -20.94 14.13 4.65
C VAL A 17 -20.42 13.08 5.62
N SER A 18 -19.93 11.96 5.11
CA SER A 18 -19.62 10.78 5.91
C SER A 18 -18.37 11.00 6.76
N TRP A 19 -18.54 11.57 7.95
CA TRP A 19 -17.55 11.63 9.03
C TRP A 19 -17.29 10.23 9.63
N SER A 20 -16.83 9.32 8.78
CA SER A 20 -16.48 7.94 9.12
C SER A 20 -15.00 7.82 9.53
N ALA A 21 -14.55 8.71 10.42
CA ALA A 21 -13.18 8.77 10.94
C ALA A 21 -13.15 8.68 12.48
N LEU A 22 -13.89 9.57 13.15
CA LEU A 22 -14.00 9.80 14.61
C LEU A 22 -14.51 8.62 15.48
N ALA A 23 -14.37 7.37 15.02
CA ALA A 23 -14.80 6.15 15.73
C ALA A 23 -13.83 4.96 15.59
N ALA A 24 -12.76 5.04 14.80
CA ALA A 24 -11.92 3.88 14.47
C ALA A 24 -11.14 3.31 15.68
N ASP A 25 -10.45 4.16 16.45
CA ASP A 25 -9.49 3.72 17.48
C ASP A 25 -10.10 2.94 18.65
N ASN A 26 -11.36 3.23 18.99
CA ASN A 26 -12.12 2.52 20.03
C ASN A 26 -12.91 1.32 19.51
N THR A 27 -12.90 1.04 18.19
CA THR A 27 -13.69 -0.04 17.59
C THR A 27 -12.88 -1.19 16.98
N CYS A 28 -11.55 -1.08 16.86
CA CYS A 28 -10.72 -2.16 16.33
C CYS A 28 -10.57 -3.35 17.31
N PRO A 29 -11.13 -4.54 17.03
CA PRO A 29 -11.05 -5.69 17.95
C PRO A 29 -9.65 -6.32 18.00
N GLN A 30 -8.80 -6.03 17.01
CA GLN A 30 -7.47 -6.63 16.86
C GLN A 30 -6.35 -5.84 17.52
N ARG A 31 -6.67 -4.70 18.17
CA ARG A 31 -5.72 -3.73 18.74
C ARG A 31 -4.64 -4.38 19.61
N GLU A 32 -5.02 -5.26 20.52
CA GLU A 32 -4.09 -5.97 21.42
C GLU A 32 -3.09 -6.86 20.66
N THR A 33 -3.52 -7.53 19.60
CA THR A 33 -2.65 -8.39 18.76
C THR A 33 -1.78 -7.56 17.82
N ILE A 34 -2.28 -6.44 17.27
CA ILE A 34 -1.47 -5.49 16.50
C ILE A 34 -0.33 -4.92 17.37
N LEU A 35 -0.63 -4.57 18.63
CA LEU A 35 0.37 -4.07 19.58
C LEU A 35 1.40 -5.13 19.96
N SER A 36 0.98 -6.33 20.38
CA SER A 36 1.90 -7.44 20.69
C SER A 36 2.83 -7.75 19.50
N PHE A 37 2.31 -7.78 18.28
CA PHE A 37 3.13 -8.01 17.09
C PHE A 37 4.07 -6.83 16.77
N SER A 38 3.64 -5.60 17.01
CA SER A 38 4.50 -4.43 16.89
C SER A 38 5.65 -4.49 17.92
N ASP A 39 5.37 -4.88 19.16
CA ASP A 39 6.38 -5.03 20.21
C ASP A 39 7.35 -6.18 19.92
N ILE A 40 6.88 -7.33 19.43
CA ILE A 40 7.73 -8.43 18.96
C ILE A 40 8.67 -7.94 17.84
N VAL A 41 8.18 -7.19 16.86
CA VAL A 41 9.02 -6.65 15.79
C VAL A 41 10.04 -5.65 16.33
N LEU A 42 9.65 -4.75 17.24
CA LEU A 42 10.53 -3.70 17.76
C LEU A 42 11.61 -4.23 18.70
N ALA A 43 11.31 -5.27 19.50
CA ALA A 43 12.26 -5.93 20.38
C ALA A 43 13.16 -6.93 19.64
N ASP A 44 12.58 -7.93 18.98
CA ASP A 44 13.34 -9.07 18.44
C ASP A 44 14.20 -8.70 17.22
N ARG A 45 13.90 -7.59 16.51
CA ARG A 45 14.72 -7.13 15.37
C ARG A 45 16.18 -6.87 15.74
N ALA A 46 16.46 -6.51 17.00
CA ALA A 46 17.81 -6.22 17.47
C ALA A 46 18.72 -7.46 17.53
N ALA A 47 18.14 -8.66 17.60
CA ALA A 47 18.86 -9.93 17.55
C ALA A 47 19.11 -10.45 16.12
N LEU A 48 18.65 -9.73 15.08
CA LEU A 48 18.81 -10.14 13.69
C LEU A 48 20.12 -9.61 13.08
N PRO A 49 20.70 -10.31 12.07
CA PRO A 49 21.82 -9.77 11.30
C PRO A 49 21.49 -8.38 10.73
N PRO A 50 22.39 -7.38 10.76
CA PRO A 50 22.04 -5.98 10.51
C PRO A 50 21.29 -5.71 9.20
N LEU A 51 21.67 -6.34 8.07
CA LEU A 51 21.01 -6.17 6.76
C LEU A 51 19.58 -6.76 6.70
N ILE A 52 19.20 -7.55 7.69
CA ILE A 52 17.85 -8.09 7.89
C ILE A 52 17.12 -7.23 8.92
N ALA A 53 17.77 -6.86 10.03
CA ALA A 53 17.22 -5.98 11.07
C ALA A 53 16.70 -4.64 10.52
N ARG A 54 17.37 -4.07 9.51
CA ARG A 54 16.95 -2.82 8.85
C ARG A 54 15.62 -2.90 8.09
N ARG A 55 15.09 -4.10 7.78
CA ARG A 55 13.88 -4.29 6.97
C ARG A 55 12.57 -4.22 7.77
N TYR A 56 12.70 -4.14 9.10
CA TYR A 56 11.58 -4.23 10.03
C TYR A 56 11.70 -3.14 11.09
N GLY A 57 10.59 -2.52 11.47
CA GLY A 57 10.53 -1.57 12.58
C GLY A 57 9.73 -0.30 12.28
N ALA A 58 9.77 0.24 11.06
CA ALA A 58 9.03 1.46 10.72
C ALA A 58 7.51 1.24 10.79
N GLU A 59 7.00 0.20 10.12
CA GLU A 59 5.57 -0.14 10.16
C GLU A 59 5.11 -0.50 11.57
N ALA A 60 5.92 -1.25 12.32
CA ALA A 60 5.64 -1.63 13.71
C ALA A 60 5.64 -0.42 14.66
N ALA A 61 6.57 0.51 14.52
CA ALA A 61 6.58 1.74 15.32
C ALA A 61 5.40 2.63 14.98
N TYR A 62 5.07 2.81 13.69
CA TYR A 62 3.87 3.56 13.29
C TYR A 62 2.59 2.92 13.86
N LEU A 63 2.41 1.60 13.69
CA LEU A 63 1.27 0.89 14.28
C LEU A 63 1.25 1.02 15.82
N LYS A 64 2.40 0.99 16.50
CA LYS A 64 2.46 1.22 17.93
C LYS A 64 2.08 2.66 18.31
N ILE A 65 2.55 3.67 17.58
CA ILE A 65 2.20 5.09 17.79
C ILE A 65 0.70 5.35 17.54
N ARG A 66 0.09 4.66 16.57
CA ARG A 66 -1.35 4.73 16.30
C ARG A 66 -2.17 4.01 17.37
N TYR A 67 -1.90 2.73 17.61
CA TYR A 67 -2.73 1.88 18.45
C TYR A 67 -2.40 1.94 19.96
N ALA A 68 -1.29 2.56 20.38
CA ALA A 68 -1.02 2.86 21.79
C ALA A 68 -0.90 4.38 22.00
N THR A 69 -1.59 4.90 23.00
CA THR A 69 -1.52 6.30 23.42
C THR A 69 -0.21 6.58 24.16
N LEU A 70 0.89 6.63 23.41
CA LEU A 70 2.23 6.91 23.92
C LEU A 70 2.44 8.41 24.19
N PRO A 71 3.18 8.80 25.25
CA PRO A 71 3.69 10.16 25.41
C PRO A 71 4.69 10.55 24.30
N ASP A 72 4.74 11.84 23.94
CA ASP A 72 5.65 12.37 22.90
C ASP A 72 7.12 11.95 23.11
N GLU A 73 7.60 11.91 24.35
CA GLU A 73 9.00 11.52 24.65
C GLU A 73 9.28 10.03 24.38
N GLU A 74 8.30 9.14 24.61
CA GLU A 74 8.42 7.73 24.24
C GLU A 74 8.42 7.58 22.71
N ILE A 75 7.62 8.38 22.00
CA ILE A 75 7.60 8.41 20.54
C ILE A 75 8.94 8.91 19.98
N ARG A 76 9.47 10.03 20.46
CA ARG A 76 10.81 10.52 20.05
C ARG A 76 11.90 9.49 20.31
N SER A 77 11.92 8.86 21.49
CA SER A 77 12.89 7.83 21.85
C SER A 77 12.82 6.60 20.93
N LEU A 78 11.60 6.13 20.61
CA LEU A 78 11.36 5.05 19.65
C LEU A 78 11.87 5.41 18.24
N LEU A 79 11.49 6.58 17.73
CA LEU A 79 11.89 7.06 16.40
C LEU A 79 13.42 7.24 16.29
N GLN A 80 14.04 7.89 17.28
CA GLN A 80 15.48 8.08 17.34
C GLN A 80 16.25 6.75 17.42
N THR A 81 15.70 5.74 18.09
CA THR A 81 16.25 4.39 18.13
C THR A 81 16.20 3.69 16.77
N LEU A 82 15.13 3.89 15.97
CA LEU A 82 15.05 3.38 14.60
C LEU A 82 16.02 4.09 13.65
N LEU A 83 16.14 5.41 13.77
CA LEU A 83 17.11 6.24 13.01
C LEU A 83 18.55 5.79 13.28
N ALA A 84 18.94 5.66 14.55
CA ALA A 84 20.26 5.17 14.94
C ALA A 84 20.53 3.73 14.49
N SER A 85 19.48 2.92 14.31
CA SER A 85 19.55 1.57 13.74
C SER A 85 19.67 1.54 12.21
N ASN A 86 19.50 2.69 11.53
CA ASN A 86 19.38 2.82 10.07
C ASN A 86 18.28 1.89 9.49
N VAL A 87 17.11 1.87 10.13
CA VAL A 87 15.93 1.11 9.66
C VAL A 87 15.34 1.79 8.42
N HIS A 88 14.97 0.98 7.42
CA HIS A 88 14.36 1.45 6.18
C HIS A 88 13.04 2.20 6.46
N SER A 89 12.88 3.37 5.84
CA SER A 89 11.74 4.29 6.04
C SER A 89 11.57 4.83 7.48
N ALA A 90 12.54 4.65 8.37
CA ALA A 90 12.51 5.24 9.71
C ALA A 90 12.75 6.77 9.68
N ASP A 91 13.46 7.25 8.66
CA ASP A 91 13.58 8.65 8.29
C ASP A 91 12.23 9.25 7.91
N ASP A 92 11.56 8.67 6.91
CA ASP A 92 10.26 9.18 6.45
C ASP A 92 9.17 9.10 7.53
N LEU A 93 9.21 8.06 8.39
CA LEU A 93 8.35 7.97 9.57
C LEU A 93 8.65 9.08 10.60
N ALA A 94 9.92 9.25 10.97
CA ALA A 94 10.31 10.17 12.03
C ALA A 94 10.06 11.63 11.63
N TYR A 95 10.45 12.03 10.42
CA TYR A 95 10.25 13.40 9.96
C TYR A 95 8.77 13.69 9.66
N ALA A 96 7.97 12.71 9.20
CA ALA A 96 6.52 12.88 9.13
C ALA A 96 5.90 13.16 10.51
N TRP A 97 6.31 12.42 11.55
CA TRP A 97 5.84 12.67 12.92
C TRP A 97 6.29 14.02 13.45
N HIS A 98 7.58 14.35 13.36
CA HIS A 98 8.12 15.64 13.83
C HIS A 98 7.48 16.84 13.12
N ILE A 99 7.36 16.82 11.78
CA ILE A 99 6.76 17.94 11.04
C ILE A 99 5.27 18.08 11.37
N HIS A 100 4.54 16.99 11.57
CA HIS A 100 3.15 17.04 12.03
C HIS A 100 3.02 17.56 13.47
N ARG A 101 3.88 17.10 14.39
CA ARG A 101 3.76 17.39 15.83
C ARG A 101 4.29 18.76 16.23
N GLU A 102 5.37 19.21 15.58
CA GLU A 102 6.19 20.36 16.00
C GLU A 102 6.27 21.46 14.92
N GLY A 103 5.78 21.20 13.71
CA GLY A 103 5.87 22.10 12.55
C GLY A 103 7.24 22.05 11.86
N TYR A 104 7.28 22.27 10.55
CA TYR A 104 8.55 22.16 9.79
C TYR A 104 9.60 23.20 10.24
N SER A 105 9.16 24.33 10.78
CA SER A 105 10.05 25.37 11.31
C SER A 105 10.84 24.89 12.54
N ALA A 106 10.27 24.02 13.39
CA ALA A 106 11.00 23.38 14.48
C ALA A 106 12.03 22.38 13.94
N THR A 107 11.68 21.62 12.89
CA THR A 107 12.62 20.70 12.21
C THR A 107 13.79 21.46 11.58
N ILE A 108 13.56 22.63 10.96
CA ILE A 108 14.62 23.53 10.48
C ILE A 108 15.50 24.01 11.64
N ALA A 109 14.91 24.44 12.77
CA ALA A 109 15.66 24.89 13.93
C ALA A 109 16.54 23.79 14.55
N ALA A 110 16.11 22.53 14.50
CA ALA A 110 16.86 21.38 15.01
C ALA A 110 17.97 20.89 14.06
N LEU A 111 17.74 20.88 12.74
CA LEU A 111 18.70 20.38 11.75
C LEU A 111 19.63 21.46 11.17
N GLY A 112 19.27 22.73 11.33
CA GLY A 112 19.84 23.84 10.56
C GLY A 112 19.38 23.85 9.10
N GLN A 113 19.49 25.02 8.44
CA GLN A 113 18.99 25.23 7.08
C GLN A 113 19.55 24.19 6.08
N GLU A 114 20.87 24.01 6.04
CA GLU A 114 21.59 23.08 5.14
C GLU A 114 21.32 21.60 5.48
N GLY A 115 21.04 21.28 6.75
CA GLY A 115 20.59 19.95 7.17
C GLY A 115 19.19 19.66 6.64
N PHE A 116 18.28 20.62 6.77
CA PHE A 116 16.93 20.54 6.24
C PHE A 116 16.89 20.55 4.71
N ASP A 117 17.76 21.29 4.01
CA ASP A 117 17.85 21.25 2.53
C ASP A 117 18.20 19.86 2.00
N ARG A 118 19.22 19.22 2.59
CA ARG A 118 19.56 17.84 2.24
C ARG A 118 18.40 16.89 2.51
N LEU A 119 17.72 17.02 3.64
CA LEU A 119 16.51 16.26 3.94
C LEU A 119 15.40 16.51 2.90
N VAL A 120 15.16 17.75 2.49
CA VAL A 120 14.16 18.12 1.46
C VAL A 120 14.44 17.41 0.12
N THR A 121 15.71 17.23 -0.25
CA THR A 121 16.05 16.46 -1.48
C THR A 121 15.77 14.95 -1.39
N THR A 122 15.62 14.39 -0.19
CA THR A 122 15.45 12.95 0.05
C THR A 122 14.13 12.57 0.72
N LEU A 123 13.14 13.49 0.79
CA LEU A 123 11.88 13.21 1.48
C LEU A 123 11.13 12.03 0.86
N GLY A 124 10.68 11.12 1.72
CA GLY A 124 9.65 10.16 1.36
C GLY A 124 8.25 10.80 1.31
N PRO A 125 7.25 10.07 0.80
CA PRO A 125 5.88 10.57 0.66
C PRO A 125 5.23 10.97 1.99
N SER A 126 5.61 10.35 3.12
CA SER A 126 5.02 10.64 4.44
C SER A 126 5.43 12.03 4.93
N THR A 127 6.71 12.37 4.78
CA THR A 127 7.23 13.66 5.21
C THR A 127 6.75 14.79 4.28
N ILE A 128 6.65 14.52 2.97
CA ILE A 128 6.03 15.46 2.01
C ILE A 128 4.57 15.73 2.39
N ARG A 129 3.80 14.69 2.74
CA ARG A 129 2.42 14.82 3.21
C ARG A 129 2.33 15.66 4.48
N ALA A 130 3.13 15.33 5.50
CA ALA A 130 3.13 16.05 6.77
C ALA A 130 3.43 17.54 6.59
N PHE A 131 4.40 17.88 5.74
CA PHE A 131 4.73 19.27 5.39
C PHE A 131 3.54 19.97 4.72
N LEU A 132 2.94 19.35 3.69
CA LEU A 132 1.87 19.98 2.91
C LEU A 132 0.57 20.17 3.71
N LEU A 133 0.24 19.25 4.62
CA LEU A 133 -1.04 19.27 5.35
C LEU A 133 -1.02 20.07 6.64
N ASN A 134 0.09 20.14 7.39
CA ASN A 134 0.10 20.79 8.70
C ASN A 134 -0.08 22.33 8.59
N GLU A 135 0.70 22.96 7.72
CA GLU A 135 0.78 24.42 7.60
C GLU A 135 -0.32 25.05 6.71
N ARG A 136 -1.14 24.20 6.05
CA ARG A 136 -2.19 24.57 5.07
C ARG A 136 -1.73 25.50 3.92
N THR A 137 -0.43 25.66 3.73
CA THR A 137 0.20 26.62 2.79
C THR A 137 1.24 25.92 1.91
N PRO A 138 0.83 25.34 0.75
CA PRO A 138 1.73 24.59 -0.13
C PRO A 138 2.97 25.35 -0.61
N ASP A 139 2.88 26.68 -0.67
CA ASP A 139 3.97 27.61 -1.06
C ASP A 139 5.27 27.35 -0.31
N ALA A 140 5.21 26.99 0.97
CA ALA A 140 6.41 26.79 1.79
C ALA A 140 7.28 25.61 1.29
N LEU A 141 6.67 24.53 0.80
CA LEU A 141 7.42 23.42 0.20
C LEU A 141 7.91 23.77 -1.20
N MET A 142 7.04 24.39 -2.00
CA MET A 142 7.34 24.70 -3.41
C MET A 142 8.45 25.74 -3.54
N LYS A 143 8.44 26.77 -2.70
CA LYS A 143 9.54 27.74 -2.65
C LYS A 143 10.86 27.05 -2.29
N ARG A 144 10.85 26.22 -1.24
CA ARG A 144 12.05 25.50 -0.78
C ARG A 144 12.63 24.58 -1.85
N LEU A 145 11.77 23.87 -2.57
CA LEU A 145 12.17 23.02 -3.71
C LEU A 145 12.70 23.84 -4.89
N ALA A 146 12.20 25.07 -5.12
CA ALA A 146 12.69 25.96 -6.18
C ALA A 146 14.03 26.63 -5.83
N ASP A 147 14.24 26.99 -4.56
CA ASP A 147 15.54 27.44 -4.04
C ASP A 147 16.60 26.35 -4.31
N ILE A 148 16.34 25.12 -3.86
CA ILE A 148 17.21 23.95 -4.09
C ILE A 148 17.40 23.65 -5.59
N ALA A 149 16.34 23.68 -6.40
CA ALA A 149 16.41 23.44 -7.85
C ALA A 149 17.18 24.55 -8.62
N THR A 150 17.43 25.69 -7.99
CA THR A 150 18.27 26.76 -8.51
C THR A 150 19.74 26.51 -8.16
N GLU A 151 20.04 26.16 -6.91
CA GLU A 151 21.40 25.82 -6.45
C GLU A 151 21.97 24.56 -7.12
N THR A 152 21.16 23.52 -7.24
CA THR A 152 21.56 22.19 -7.73
C THR A 152 21.87 22.11 -9.22
N ARG A 153 21.63 23.18 -10.00
CA ARG A 153 22.20 23.33 -11.36
C ARG A 153 23.73 23.26 -11.37
N SER A 154 24.36 23.45 -10.21
CA SER A 154 25.79 23.37 -9.97
C SER A 154 26.32 21.94 -9.68
N SER A 155 25.45 20.96 -9.42
CA SER A 155 25.85 19.62 -8.94
C SER A 155 25.00 18.48 -9.53
N PRO A 156 25.55 17.62 -10.41
CA PRO A 156 24.80 16.54 -11.06
C PRO A 156 24.19 15.47 -10.13
N ILE A 157 24.57 15.46 -8.85
CA ILE A 157 24.23 14.40 -7.88
C ILE A 157 22.82 14.61 -7.28
N LEU A 158 22.27 15.83 -7.31
CA LEU A 158 21.04 16.21 -6.61
C LEU A 158 19.84 16.40 -7.55
N GLN A 159 19.67 15.51 -8.54
CA GLN A 159 18.49 15.55 -9.40
C GLN A 159 17.24 15.06 -8.64
N LEU A 160 16.26 15.95 -8.46
CA LEU A 160 14.93 15.72 -7.84
C LEU A 160 14.01 14.81 -8.70
N SER A 161 14.55 13.75 -9.30
CA SER A 161 13.92 13.00 -10.40
C SER A 161 12.58 12.35 -10.04
N ASN A 162 12.40 11.94 -8.79
CA ASN A 162 11.16 11.33 -8.29
C ASN A 162 10.26 12.29 -7.51
N THR A 163 10.78 13.44 -7.03
CA THR A 163 10.07 14.34 -6.10
C THR A 163 8.70 14.83 -6.63
N PRO A 164 8.54 15.20 -7.92
CA PRO A 164 7.23 15.52 -8.49
C PRO A 164 6.19 14.40 -8.34
N SER A 165 6.60 13.14 -8.54
CA SER A 165 5.73 11.97 -8.38
C SER A 165 5.42 11.68 -6.92
N SER A 166 6.40 11.85 -6.02
CA SER A 166 6.21 11.71 -4.58
C SER A 166 5.19 12.73 -4.04
N ILE A 167 5.24 13.98 -4.50
CA ILE A 167 4.24 15.02 -4.15
C ILE A 167 2.84 14.58 -4.59
N ALA A 168 2.66 14.26 -5.87
CA ALA A 168 1.35 13.86 -6.42
C ALA A 168 0.77 12.60 -5.73
N THR A 169 1.63 11.68 -5.29
CA THR A 169 1.26 10.46 -4.56
C THR A 169 0.90 10.75 -3.10
N ALA A 170 1.69 11.59 -2.40
CA ALA A 170 1.54 11.90 -0.98
C ALA A 170 0.18 12.50 -0.60
N ILE A 171 -0.48 13.17 -1.56
CA ILE A 171 -1.73 13.90 -1.39
C ILE A 171 -2.86 13.39 -2.29
N ILE A 172 -2.72 12.21 -2.91
CA ILE A 172 -3.66 11.74 -3.94
C ILE A 172 -5.09 11.50 -3.44
N ASP A 173 -5.22 11.21 -2.14
CA ASP A 173 -6.45 11.06 -1.36
C ASP A 173 -7.10 12.40 -0.97
N GLN A 174 -6.38 13.52 -1.11
CA GLN A 174 -6.87 14.84 -0.75
C GLN A 174 -7.88 15.39 -1.77
N PRO A 175 -8.78 16.30 -1.37
CA PRO A 175 -9.70 16.97 -2.27
C PRO A 175 -8.98 17.67 -3.43
N ASP A 176 -9.63 17.72 -4.60
CA ASP A 176 -9.06 18.36 -5.79
C ASP A 176 -8.78 19.86 -5.56
N GLU A 177 -9.58 20.57 -4.74
CA GLU A 177 -9.31 21.96 -4.32
C GLU A 177 -7.96 22.13 -3.57
N PHE A 178 -7.51 21.10 -2.85
CA PHE A 178 -6.20 21.13 -2.20
C PHE A 178 -5.08 20.84 -3.22
N LYS A 179 -5.28 19.86 -4.10
CA LYS A 179 -4.34 19.53 -5.18
C LYS A 179 -4.16 20.70 -6.15
N GLU A 180 -5.21 21.41 -6.53
CA GLU A 180 -5.10 22.61 -7.38
C GLU A 180 -4.25 23.70 -6.69
N LYS A 181 -4.41 23.94 -5.39
CA LYS A 181 -3.56 24.89 -4.64
C LYS A 181 -2.08 24.46 -4.64
N VAL A 182 -1.81 23.17 -4.47
CA VAL A 182 -0.44 22.60 -4.54
C VAL A 182 0.14 22.75 -5.96
N ALA A 183 -0.67 22.55 -7.01
CA ALA A 183 -0.26 22.71 -8.40
C ALA A 183 0.00 24.18 -8.78
N LEU A 184 -0.86 25.10 -8.33
CA LEU A 184 -0.68 26.54 -8.53
C LEU A 184 0.54 27.09 -7.76
N ALA A 185 0.79 26.61 -6.55
CA ALA A 185 2.01 26.91 -5.79
C ALA A 185 3.26 26.41 -6.53
N ALA A 186 3.21 25.22 -7.13
CA ALA A 186 4.31 24.71 -7.95
C ALA A 186 4.52 25.53 -9.23
N GLU A 187 3.45 25.96 -9.90
CA GLU A 187 3.53 26.88 -11.07
C GLU A 187 4.17 28.22 -10.69
N ALA A 188 3.75 28.83 -9.58
CA ALA A 188 4.28 30.11 -9.11
C ALA A 188 5.79 30.08 -8.78
N GLN A 189 6.33 28.89 -8.46
CA GLN A 189 7.75 28.66 -8.18
C GLN A 189 8.51 28.04 -9.36
N GLY A 190 7.89 27.92 -10.54
CA GLY A 190 8.51 27.36 -11.75
C GLY A 190 8.71 25.84 -11.74
N LEU A 191 8.15 25.13 -10.76
CA LEU A 191 8.24 23.68 -10.59
C LEU A 191 7.24 22.93 -11.49
N PHE A 192 7.35 23.19 -12.80
CA PHE A 192 6.41 22.74 -13.82
C PHE A 192 6.02 21.25 -13.73
N SER A 193 7.01 20.36 -13.54
CA SER A 193 6.77 18.92 -13.42
C SER A 193 5.97 18.53 -12.17
N ALA A 194 6.09 19.27 -11.07
CA ALA A 194 5.31 19.01 -9.87
C ALA A 194 3.84 19.43 -10.06
N SER A 195 3.59 20.61 -10.65
CA SER A 195 2.22 20.99 -11.03
C SER A 195 1.59 19.98 -12.00
N ALA A 196 2.33 19.60 -13.05
CA ALA A 196 1.87 18.64 -14.06
C ALA A 196 1.34 17.33 -13.45
N LEU A 197 2.08 16.76 -12.49
CA LEU A 197 1.72 15.48 -11.88
C LEU A 197 0.62 15.62 -10.81
N VAL A 198 0.55 16.74 -10.10
CA VAL A 198 -0.52 17.02 -9.13
C VAL A 198 -1.85 17.32 -9.85
N ALA A 199 -1.85 18.15 -10.89
CA ALA A 199 -3.03 18.38 -11.75
C ALA A 199 -3.43 17.12 -12.54
N ALA A 200 -2.53 16.15 -12.70
CA ALA A 200 -2.84 14.83 -13.24
C ALA A 200 -3.40 13.85 -12.19
N SER A 201 -3.20 14.09 -10.89
CA SER A 201 -3.76 13.29 -9.78
C SER A 201 -5.03 13.91 -9.15
N GLU A 202 -5.61 14.93 -9.79
CA GLU A 202 -6.98 15.38 -9.54
C GLU A 202 -8.02 14.42 -10.12
N SER A 203 -9.09 14.18 -9.37
CA SER A 203 -10.22 13.35 -9.78
C SER A 203 -11.00 14.00 -10.93
N SER A 204 -11.02 15.34 -10.97
CA SER A 204 -11.52 16.13 -12.09
C SER A 204 -10.79 15.78 -13.41
N PRO A 205 -11.47 15.20 -14.42
CA PRO A 205 -10.82 14.90 -15.70
C PRO A 205 -10.28 16.14 -16.41
N GLN A 206 -10.79 17.33 -16.07
CA GLN A 206 -10.45 18.61 -16.70
C GLN A 206 -9.18 19.28 -16.13
N ALA A 207 -8.70 18.88 -14.95
CA ALA A 207 -7.58 19.52 -14.26
C ALA A 207 -6.30 19.61 -15.12
N TRP A 208 -5.94 18.49 -15.78
CA TRP A 208 -4.88 18.44 -16.77
C TRP A 208 -5.05 19.48 -17.90
N ASN A 209 -6.26 19.68 -18.41
CA ASN A 209 -6.52 20.67 -19.46
C ASN A 209 -6.43 22.10 -18.93
N ALA A 210 -6.83 22.37 -17.68
CA ALA A 210 -6.64 23.67 -17.04
C ALA A 210 -5.14 23.99 -16.89
N PHE A 211 -4.35 23.01 -16.43
CA PHE A 211 -2.89 23.09 -16.38
C PHE A 211 -2.27 23.39 -17.76
N LEU A 212 -2.69 22.69 -18.83
CA LEU A 212 -2.24 22.95 -20.21
C LEU A 212 -2.59 24.37 -20.69
N VAL A 213 -3.75 24.91 -20.29
CA VAL A 213 -4.18 26.27 -20.64
C VAL A 213 -3.36 27.34 -19.91
N ARG A 214 -3.11 27.17 -18.60
CA ARG A 214 -2.26 28.07 -17.81
C ARG A 214 -0.82 28.11 -18.34
N ASN A 215 -0.28 26.96 -18.75
CA ASN A 215 1.12 26.78 -19.15
C ASN A 215 1.32 26.78 -20.67
N LYS A 216 0.41 27.41 -21.42
CA LYS A 216 0.41 27.44 -22.88
C LYS A 216 1.71 28.06 -23.44
N GLY A 217 2.56 27.22 -24.02
CA GLY A 217 3.86 27.60 -24.59
C GLY A 217 5.04 26.86 -23.98
N ILE A 218 4.85 26.20 -22.83
CA ILE A 218 5.86 25.29 -22.27
C ILE A 218 5.82 23.97 -23.04
N GLN A 219 6.97 23.52 -23.55
CA GLN A 219 7.09 22.21 -24.19
C GLN A 219 7.10 21.11 -23.13
N ILE A 220 6.09 20.23 -23.16
CA ILE A 220 5.97 19.11 -22.22
C ILE A 220 6.87 17.94 -22.68
N PRO A 221 7.83 17.47 -21.87
CA PRO A 221 8.63 16.30 -22.21
C PRO A 221 7.76 15.03 -22.29
N ARG A 222 8.00 14.16 -23.29
CA ARG A 222 7.25 12.90 -23.48
C ARG A 222 7.18 12.02 -22.24
N LEU A 223 8.22 12.03 -21.39
CA LEU A 223 8.25 11.33 -20.11
C LEU A 223 7.25 11.93 -19.11
N LEU A 224 7.17 13.27 -19.00
CA LEU A 224 6.19 13.92 -18.13
C LEU A 224 4.75 13.61 -18.56
N THR A 225 4.48 13.51 -19.87
CA THR A 225 3.18 13.03 -20.39
C THR A 225 2.91 11.55 -20.05
N PHE A 226 3.95 10.70 -19.96
CA PHE A 226 3.79 9.31 -19.51
C PHE A 226 3.40 9.25 -18.03
N ASP A 227 4.14 9.96 -17.18
CA ASP A 227 3.92 9.93 -15.73
C ASP A 227 2.63 10.66 -15.34
N ALA A 228 2.23 11.72 -16.07
CA ALA A 228 0.90 12.31 -15.94
C ALA A 228 -0.22 11.33 -16.36
N SER A 229 0.00 10.51 -17.39
CA SER A 229 -0.96 9.46 -17.76
C SER A 229 -1.07 8.36 -16.69
N LYS A 230 0.03 8.02 -16.00
CA LYS A 230 -0.01 7.16 -14.80
C LYS A 230 -0.80 7.83 -13.67
N MET A 231 -0.53 9.09 -13.34
CA MET A 231 -1.25 9.82 -12.29
C MET A 231 -2.76 9.94 -12.58
N ARG A 232 -3.16 10.01 -13.85
CA ARG A 232 -4.59 9.93 -14.22
C ARG A 232 -5.17 8.53 -14.01
N ALA A 233 -4.42 7.47 -14.32
CA ALA A 233 -4.81 6.09 -14.00
C ALA A 233 -5.01 5.89 -12.48
N MET A 234 -4.19 6.54 -11.65
CA MET A 234 -4.26 6.50 -10.19
C MET A 234 -5.61 6.94 -9.60
N VAL A 235 -6.31 7.84 -10.29
CA VAL A 235 -7.62 8.38 -9.92
C VAL A 235 -8.76 7.92 -10.86
N GLY A 236 -8.50 6.94 -11.73
CA GLY A 236 -9.51 6.39 -12.64
C GLY A 236 -9.81 7.26 -13.88
N ASN A 237 -9.02 8.31 -14.12
CA ASN A 237 -9.19 9.21 -15.26
C ASN A 237 -8.57 8.64 -16.55
N PRO A 238 -9.12 8.95 -17.74
CA PRO A 238 -8.56 8.50 -19.02
C PRO A 238 -7.13 9.00 -19.24
N GLY A 239 -6.32 8.15 -19.87
CA GLY A 239 -4.93 8.44 -20.22
C GLY A 239 -4.78 9.56 -21.24
N ILE A 240 -3.57 10.12 -21.30
CA ILE A 240 -3.24 11.22 -22.20
C ILE A 240 -2.76 10.65 -23.54
N GLU A 241 -3.49 10.97 -24.61
CA GLU A 241 -3.14 10.56 -25.98
C GLU A 241 -1.84 11.23 -26.45
N ARG A 242 -0.98 10.48 -27.16
CA ARG A 242 0.30 10.96 -27.68
C ARG A 242 0.22 11.17 -29.19
N GLN A 243 0.50 12.40 -29.63
CA GLN A 243 0.41 12.79 -31.04
C GLN A 243 1.33 11.96 -31.96
N ASP A 244 2.47 11.46 -31.43
CA ASP A 244 3.47 10.71 -32.20
C ASP A 244 3.34 9.17 -32.07
N SER A 245 2.37 8.64 -31.31
CA SER A 245 2.22 7.20 -31.15
C SER A 245 1.43 6.58 -32.30
N TYR A 246 2.06 5.68 -33.08
CA TYR A 246 1.35 4.82 -34.04
C TYR A 246 0.24 4.05 -33.30
N SER A 247 -1.00 4.19 -33.78
CA SER A 247 -2.23 3.93 -33.01
C SER A 247 -2.63 2.45 -32.91
N THR A 248 -1.70 1.59 -32.46
CA THR A 248 -1.97 0.17 -32.12
C THR A 248 -2.99 0.00 -30.99
N GLY A 249 -3.27 1.09 -30.26
CA GLY A 249 -4.11 1.12 -29.07
C GLY A 249 -3.44 0.55 -27.82
N GLU A 250 -2.16 0.18 -27.87
CA GLU A 250 -1.47 -0.48 -26.75
C GLU A 250 -1.29 0.45 -25.55
N GLU A 251 -1.06 1.75 -25.75
CA GLU A 251 -0.97 2.72 -24.66
C GLU A 251 -2.26 2.79 -23.83
N SER A 252 -3.43 2.69 -24.48
CA SER A 252 -4.75 2.62 -23.82
C SER A 252 -4.95 1.31 -23.02
N ARG A 253 -4.36 0.20 -23.49
CA ARG A 253 -4.39 -1.10 -22.79
C ARG A 253 -3.48 -1.09 -21.57
N ILE A 254 -2.26 -0.57 -21.72
CA ILE A 254 -1.29 -0.37 -20.63
C ILE A 254 -1.90 0.53 -19.57
N HIS A 255 -2.50 1.66 -19.96
CA HIS A 255 -3.21 2.55 -19.04
C HIS A 255 -4.38 1.86 -18.32
N SER A 256 -5.14 0.99 -19.02
CA SER A 256 -6.22 0.20 -18.40
C SER A 256 -5.70 -0.80 -17.35
N VAL A 257 -4.54 -1.42 -17.58
CA VAL A 257 -3.87 -2.32 -16.61
C VAL A 257 -3.31 -1.52 -15.42
N GLN A 258 -2.69 -0.37 -15.68
CA GLN A 258 -2.20 0.56 -14.64
C GLN A 258 -3.35 1.08 -13.76
N MET A 259 -4.52 1.38 -14.35
CA MET A 259 -5.71 1.82 -13.61
C MET A 259 -6.26 0.71 -12.70
N ALA A 260 -6.28 -0.55 -13.15
CA ALA A 260 -6.64 -1.67 -12.28
C ALA A 260 -5.64 -1.83 -11.13
N SER A 261 -4.34 -1.86 -11.44
CA SER A 261 -3.25 -1.94 -10.46
C SER A 261 -3.28 -0.81 -9.41
N ALA A 262 -3.64 0.41 -9.79
CA ALA A 262 -3.81 1.53 -8.87
C ALA A 262 -4.99 1.39 -7.90
N PHE A 263 -5.92 0.48 -8.20
CA PHE A 263 -7.07 0.16 -7.36
C PHE A 263 -6.91 -1.21 -6.67
N GLU A 264 -5.90 -2.01 -7.02
CA GLU A 264 -5.55 -3.22 -6.24
C GLU A 264 -5.14 -2.83 -4.81
N PRO A 265 -5.63 -3.53 -3.77
CA PRO A 265 -5.12 -3.38 -2.41
C PRO A 265 -3.66 -3.86 -2.31
N GLU A 266 -2.85 -3.16 -1.54
CA GLU A 266 -1.51 -3.55 -1.07
C GLU A 266 -0.42 -3.73 -2.15
N GLN A 267 -0.55 -4.65 -3.12
CA GLN A 267 0.44 -4.88 -4.17
C GLN A 267 -0.24 -5.24 -5.50
N ASP A 268 0.36 -4.84 -6.63
CA ASP A 268 -0.14 -5.18 -7.96
C ASP A 268 0.09 -6.66 -8.33
N PHE A 269 -0.81 -7.22 -9.14
CA PHE A 269 -0.59 -8.51 -9.80
C PHE A 269 -0.47 -8.38 -11.32
N LEU A 270 -1.30 -7.54 -11.95
CA LEU A 270 -1.42 -7.53 -13.42
C LEU A 270 -0.31 -6.78 -14.15
N VAL A 271 0.37 -5.80 -13.52
CA VAL A 271 1.50 -5.10 -14.15
C VAL A 271 2.72 -6.02 -14.23
N ARG A 272 3.04 -6.77 -13.17
CA ARG A 272 4.09 -7.82 -13.20
C ARG A 272 3.93 -8.81 -14.36
N LEU A 273 2.69 -9.26 -14.63
CA LEU A 273 2.41 -10.12 -15.78
C LEU A 273 2.52 -9.37 -17.11
N MET A 274 2.09 -8.11 -17.18
CA MET A 274 2.15 -7.28 -18.39
C MET A 274 3.57 -7.06 -18.87
N ASP A 275 4.46 -6.66 -17.97
CA ASP A 275 5.87 -6.33 -18.26
C ASP A 275 6.66 -7.55 -18.77
N THR A 276 6.17 -8.77 -18.51
CA THR A 276 6.81 -10.03 -18.90
C THR A 276 6.14 -10.70 -20.10
N ALA A 277 4.82 -10.60 -20.24
CA ALA A 277 4.04 -11.36 -21.23
C ALA A 277 3.83 -10.62 -22.56
N GLY A 278 3.79 -9.27 -22.56
CA GLY A 278 3.40 -8.46 -23.72
C GLY A 278 1.96 -8.65 -24.21
N GLN A 279 1.14 -9.46 -23.55
CA GLN A 279 -0.23 -9.81 -23.97
C GLN A 279 -1.28 -8.74 -23.60
N PHE A 280 -1.00 -7.48 -23.96
CA PHE A 280 -1.74 -6.29 -23.50
C PHE A 280 -3.26 -6.40 -23.68
N ARG A 281 -3.76 -7.01 -24.77
CA ARG A 281 -5.21 -7.15 -25.04
C ARG A 281 -5.91 -8.15 -24.12
N ASN A 282 -5.22 -9.20 -23.68
CA ASN A 282 -5.80 -10.20 -22.77
C ASN A 282 -5.69 -9.74 -21.31
N LEU A 283 -4.61 -9.05 -20.97
CA LEU A 283 -4.43 -8.43 -19.65
C LEU A 283 -5.35 -7.21 -19.44
N GLU A 284 -5.63 -6.42 -20.49
CA GLU A 284 -6.68 -5.37 -20.46
C GLU A 284 -8.03 -5.94 -20.02
N ARG A 285 -8.42 -7.11 -20.53
CA ARG A 285 -9.69 -7.76 -20.16
C ARG A 285 -9.71 -8.18 -18.70
N ALA A 286 -8.62 -8.78 -18.20
CA ALA A 286 -8.47 -9.12 -16.79
C ALA A 286 -8.44 -7.87 -15.87
N ALA A 287 -7.83 -6.78 -16.33
CA ALA A 287 -7.80 -5.51 -15.61
C ALA A 287 -9.19 -4.87 -15.52
N ARG A 288 -9.95 -4.85 -16.61
CA ARG A 288 -11.34 -4.35 -16.64
C ARG A 288 -12.26 -5.17 -15.71
N THR A 289 -12.12 -6.49 -15.65
CA THR A 289 -12.91 -7.32 -14.71
C THR A 289 -12.49 -7.09 -13.25
N LEU A 290 -11.19 -6.99 -12.97
CA LEU A 290 -10.66 -6.73 -11.62
C LEU A 290 -11.09 -5.36 -11.09
N LEU A 291 -10.91 -4.30 -11.89
CA LEU A 291 -11.33 -2.94 -11.55
C LEU A 291 -12.84 -2.86 -11.26
N SER A 292 -13.66 -3.60 -12.02
CA SER A 292 -15.11 -3.68 -11.78
C SER A 292 -15.47 -4.36 -10.44
N GLN A 293 -14.70 -5.35 -9.98
CA GLN A 293 -14.89 -5.96 -8.65
C GLN A 293 -14.45 -5.03 -7.51
N ILE A 294 -13.43 -4.20 -7.74
CA ILE A 294 -12.99 -3.20 -6.74
C ILE A 294 -14.00 -2.04 -6.67
N GLN A 295 -14.43 -1.51 -7.82
CA GLN A 295 -15.40 -0.42 -7.91
C GLN A 295 -16.79 -0.80 -7.37
N SER A 296 -17.19 -2.08 -7.44
CA SER A 296 -18.42 -2.57 -6.81
C SER A 296 -18.29 -2.87 -5.31
N GLY A 297 -17.10 -2.74 -4.73
CA GLY A 297 -16.83 -3.05 -3.32
C GLY A 297 -16.73 -4.54 -3.00
N ALA A 298 -16.86 -5.43 -3.99
CA ALA A 298 -16.65 -6.88 -3.82
C ALA A 298 -15.20 -7.21 -3.44
N ILE A 299 -14.25 -6.37 -3.88
CA ILE A 299 -12.85 -6.36 -3.43
C ILE A 299 -12.59 -5.03 -2.73
N LYS A 300 -12.23 -5.06 -1.44
CA LYS A 300 -11.95 -3.84 -0.67
C LYS A 300 -10.59 -3.25 -1.06
N ARG A 301 -10.58 -2.00 -1.54
CA ARG A 301 -9.35 -1.25 -1.90
C ARG A 301 -8.37 -1.08 -0.73
N ASN A 302 -8.87 -1.05 0.51
CA ASN A 302 -8.07 -0.96 1.74
C ASN A 302 -7.83 -2.30 2.45
N GLY A 303 -8.27 -3.42 1.86
CA GLY A 303 -8.09 -4.76 2.40
C GLY A 303 -6.70 -5.34 2.12
N SER A 304 -6.56 -6.66 2.27
CA SER A 304 -5.37 -7.40 1.84
C SER A 304 -5.36 -7.68 0.33
N MET A 305 -4.17 -7.87 -0.25
CA MET A 305 -3.99 -8.29 -1.64
C MET A 305 -4.67 -9.63 -1.99
N ASP A 306 -4.95 -10.46 -0.98
CA ASP A 306 -5.38 -11.87 -1.06
C ASP A 306 -6.49 -12.12 -2.09
N THR A 307 -7.63 -11.42 -1.95
CA THR A 307 -8.79 -11.58 -2.83
C THR A 307 -8.54 -10.99 -4.23
N ALA A 308 -7.79 -9.87 -4.30
CA ALA A 308 -7.45 -9.22 -5.56
C ALA A 308 -6.55 -10.12 -6.41
N TRP A 309 -5.49 -10.68 -5.82
CA TRP A 309 -4.53 -11.56 -6.49
C TRP A 309 -5.19 -12.86 -6.95
N LEU A 310 -6.04 -13.50 -6.14
CA LEU A 310 -6.79 -14.67 -6.58
C LEU A 310 -7.75 -14.36 -7.74
N PHE A 311 -8.46 -13.22 -7.70
CA PHE A 311 -9.35 -12.80 -8.79
C PHE A 311 -8.57 -12.44 -10.07
N ALA A 312 -7.45 -11.73 -9.93
CA ALA A 312 -6.58 -11.32 -11.02
C ALA A 312 -5.90 -12.52 -11.70
N TYR A 313 -5.38 -13.46 -10.91
CA TYR A 313 -4.87 -14.76 -11.38
C TYR A 313 -5.93 -15.56 -12.14
N ARG A 314 -7.14 -15.71 -11.56
CA ARG A 314 -8.25 -16.42 -12.23
C ARG A 314 -8.62 -15.74 -13.56
N SER A 315 -8.77 -14.42 -13.55
CA SER A 315 -9.04 -13.63 -14.76
C SER A 315 -7.93 -13.78 -15.82
N ALA A 316 -6.67 -13.74 -15.41
CA ALA A 316 -5.53 -13.94 -16.30
C ALA A 316 -5.51 -15.37 -16.88
N THR A 317 -5.68 -16.41 -16.06
CA THR A 317 -5.71 -17.81 -16.56
C THR A 317 -6.87 -18.08 -17.52
N TYR A 318 -7.98 -17.33 -17.41
CA TYR A 318 -9.10 -17.37 -18.34
C TYR A 318 -8.80 -16.67 -19.67
N PHE A 319 -8.21 -15.48 -19.65
CA PHE A 319 -7.96 -14.69 -20.88
C PHE A 319 -6.65 -14.99 -21.62
N LEU A 320 -5.61 -15.45 -20.92
CA LEU A 320 -4.31 -15.82 -21.50
C LEU A 320 -4.14 -17.35 -21.64
N GLY A 321 -4.94 -18.12 -20.90
CA GLY A 321 -4.77 -19.57 -20.78
C GLY A 321 -3.85 -19.94 -19.61
N ARG A 322 -4.29 -20.92 -18.81
CA ARG A 322 -3.59 -21.38 -17.60
C ARG A 322 -2.08 -21.64 -17.79
N PRO A 323 -1.61 -22.45 -18.76
CA PRO A 323 -0.19 -22.79 -18.88
C PRO A 323 0.74 -21.59 -19.14
N GLN A 324 0.24 -20.54 -19.80
CA GLN A 324 1.02 -19.32 -20.02
C GLN A 324 1.16 -18.51 -18.72
N VAL A 325 0.09 -18.36 -17.95
CA VAL A 325 0.13 -17.62 -16.68
C VAL A 325 0.99 -18.36 -15.65
N GLU A 326 0.85 -19.67 -15.56
CA GLU A 326 1.58 -20.45 -14.55
C GLU A 326 3.09 -20.47 -14.82
N SER A 327 3.54 -20.63 -16.07
CA SER A 327 4.97 -20.57 -16.40
C SER A 327 5.61 -19.19 -16.20
N LEU A 328 4.83 -18.10 -16.27
CA LEU A 328 5.28 -16.76 -15.88
C LEU A 328 5.41 -16.62 -14.36
N LEU A 329 4.46 -17.16 -13.59
CA LEU A 329 4.49 -17.11 -12.13
C LEU A 329 5.65 -17.93 -11.52
N ASP A 330 6.11 -18.98 -12.22
CA ASP A 330 7.23 -19.83 -11.82
C ASP A 330 8.60 -19.13 -11.94
N ILE A 331 8.73 -18.12 -12.81
CA ILE A 331 9.99 -17.39 -13.04
C ILE A 331 10.03 -15.99 -12.40
N LEU A 332 8.87 -15.45 -12.00
CA LEU A 332 8.77 -14.11 -11.43
C LEU A 332 8.98 -14.12 -9.90
N PRO A 333 10.02 -13.47 -9.35
CA PRO A 333 10.27 -13.45 -7.92
C PRO A 333 9.28 -12.56 -7.17
N TYR A 334 8.77 -13.04 -6.03
CA TYR A 334 7.99 -12.21 -5.12
C TYR A 334 8.94 -11.37 -4.25
N ALA A 335 8.92 -10.04 -4.47
CA ALA A 335 9.70 -9.07 -3.71
C ALA A 335 9.01 -8.59 -2.41
N GLY A 336 7.71 -8.85 -2.25
CA GLY A 336 6.92 -8.37 -1.12
C GLY A 336 7.29 -8.99 0.23
N ARG A 337 6.84 -8.35 1.32
CA ARG A 337 7.29 -8.66 2.69
C ARG A 337 6.60 -9.88 3.35
N ARG A 338 5.62 -10.46 2.67
CA ARG A 338 4.75 -11.51 3.22
C ARG A 338 5.33 -12.92 3.19
N TYR A 339 4.73 -13.78 4.02
CA TYR A 339 4.96 -15.22 4.16
C TYR A 339 6.36 -15.61 4.67
N VAL A 340 6.46 -16.77 5.34
CA VAL A 340 7.74 -17.30 5.81
C VAL A 340 8.53 -17.89 4.65
N ARG A 341 9.62 -17.24 4.27
CA ARG A 341 10.58 -17.75 3.28
C ARG A 341 11.46 -18.84 3.92
N SER A 342 11.19 -20.11 3.62
CA SER A 342 11.91 -21.26 4.21
C SER A 342 13.32 -21.45 3.64
N SER A 343 13.50 -21.30 2.32
CA SER A 343 14.79 -21.28 1.62
C SER A 343 14.61 -20.86 0.15
N GLY A 344 15.70 -20.47 -0.51
CA GLY A 344 15.75 -20.22 -1.95
C GLY A 344 15.06 -18.94 -2.44
N ALA A 345 14.85 -18.86 -3.76
CA ALA A 345 13.98 -17.85 -4.36
C ALA A 345 12.52 -18.24 -4.09
N PHE A 346 11.70 -17.24 -3.79
CA PHE A 346 10.27 -17.39 -3.49
C PHE A 346 9.50 -16.58 -4.53
N MET A 347 8.67 -17.26 -5.31
CA MET A 347 8.11 -16.74 -6.57
C MET A 347 6.66 -16.27 -6.42
N LEU A 348 6.12 -15.57 -7.42
CA LEU A 348 4.70 -15.26 -7.48
C LEU A 348 3.84 -16.53 -7.48
N ARG A 349 4.36 -17.64 -8.03
CA ARG A 349 3.76 -18.97 -7.92
C ARG A 349 3.50 -19.38 -6.46
N ASP A 350 4.50 -19.25 -5.58
CA ASP A 350 4.41 -19.65 -4.17
C ASP A 350 3.36 -18.85 -3.38
N VAL A 351 3.10 -17.61 -3.80
CA VAL A 351 2.05 -16.75 -3.23
C VAL A 351 0.68 -17.23 -3.69
N ILE A 352 0.47 -17.41 -5.00
CA ILE A 352 -0.81 -17.88 -5.55
C ILE A 352 -1.16 -19.28 -5.03
N ASP A 353 -0.17 -20.17 -4.93
CA ASP A 353 -0.30 -21.50 -4.34
C ASP A 353 -0.78 -21.44 -2.88
N GLN A 354 -0.17 -20.60 -2.03
CA GLN A 354 -0.61 -20.43 -0.64
C GLN A 354 -2.00 -19.79 -0.53
N LEU A 355 -2.30 -18.78 -1.33
CA LEU A 355 -3.63 -18.15 -1.36
C LEU A 355 -4.73 -19.15 -1.74
N LEU A 356 -4.50 -20.01 -2.74
CA LEU A 356 -5.43 -21.07 -3.12
C LEU A 356 -5.64 -22.08 -2.00
N VAL A 357 -4.55 -22.54 -1.35
CA VAL A 357 -4.60 -23.48 -0.23
C VAL A 357 -5.40 -22.92 0.95
N ILE A 358 -5.17 -21.65 1.31
CA ILE A 358 -5.87 -20.99 2.41
C ILE A 358 -7.34 -20.74 2.09
N GLU A 359 -7.68 -20.31 0.88
CA GLU A 359 -9.09 -20.16 0.45
C GLU A 359 -9.84 -21.50 0.54
N ALA A 360 -9.23 -22.60 0.11
CA ALA A 360 -9.83 -23.93 0.18
C ALA A 360 -9.98 -24.45 1.63
N LEU A 361 -8.98 -24.23 2.50
CA LEU A 361 -8.99 -24.73 3.87
C LEU A 361 -9.78 -23.83 4.85
N GLN A 362 -10.04 -22.56 4.51
CA GLN A 362 -10.76 -21.63 5.39
C GLN A 362 -12.14 -22.15 5.86
N PRO A 363 -13.03 -22.71 4.99
CA PRO A 363 -14.30 -23.29 5.43
C PRO A 363 -14.13 -24.44 6.43
N TYR A 364 -13.05 -25.23 6.31
CA TYR A 364 -12.78 -26.35 7.19
C TYR A 364 -12.27 -25.87 8.57
N VAL A 365 -11.27 -24.97 8.63
CA VAL A 365 -10.75 -24.47 9.91
C VAL A 365 -11.74 -23.58 10.66
N THR A 366 -12.67 -22.94 9.95
CA THR A 366 -13.81 -22.20 10.53
C THR A 366 -15.02 -23.08 10.87
N GLY A 367 -14.95 -24.39 10.64
CA GLY A 367 -16.01 -25.35 11.00
C GLY A 367 -17.27 -25.30 10.14
N LYS A 368 -17.25 -24.58 9.01
CA LYS A 368 -18.38 -24.46 8.06
C LYS A 368 -18.63 -25.74 7.25
N VAL A 369 -17.62 -26.62 7.16
CA VAL A 369 -17.73 -27.98 6.60
C VAL A 369 -17.17 -29.00 7.58
N SER A 370 -17.65 -30.24 7.53
CA SER A 370 -17.08 -31.36 8.31
C SER A 370 -15.75 -31.83 7.74
N ASP A 371 -15.67 -31.99 6.42
CA ASP A 371 -14.65 -32.81 5.77
C ASP A 371 -13.50 -31.94 5.25
N ILE A 372 -12.27 -32.50 5.25
CA ILE A 372 -11.11 -31.85 4.64
C ILE A 372 -11.34 -31.82 3.12
N PRO A 373 -11.21 -30.65 2.46
CA PRO A 373 -11.38 -30.56 1.01
C PRO A 373 -10.26 -31.31 0.26
N LEU A 374 -10.51 -31.58 -1.03
CA LEU A 374 -9.44 -31.92 -1.96
C LEU A 374 -8.57 -30.69 -2.25
N TRP A 375 -7.34 -30.90 -2.74
CA TRP A 375 -6.47 -29.79 -3.12
C TRP A 375 -7.14 -28.91 -4.21
N PRO A 376 -7.02 -27.57 -4.12
CA PRO A 376 -7.75 -26.68 -5.02
C PRO A 376 -7.27 -26.73 -6.46
N VAL A 377 -8.17 -26.42 -7.41
CA VAL A 377 -7.86 -26.42 -8.84
C VAL A 377 -6.83 -25.35 -9.17
N GLY A 378 -5.71 -25.78 -9.73
CA GLY A 378 -4.64 -24.89 -10.17
C GLY A 378 -3.53 -24.65 -9.17
N VAL A 379 -3.36 -25.50 -8.14
CA VAL A 379 -2.14 -25.55 -7.33
C VAL A 379 -1.01 -26.35 -8.00
N SER A 380 0.24 -26.05 -7.66
CA SER A 380 1.42 -26.70 -8.22
C SER A 380 1.62 -28.11 -7.68
N ASP A 381 2.48 -28.90 -8.34
CA ASP A 381 2.85 -30.24 -7.85
C ASP A 381 3.60 -30.19 -6.51
N LYS A 382 4.29 -29.07 -6.22
CA LYS A 382 4.87 -28.76 -4.90
C LYS A 382 3.80 -28.74 -3.81
N ILE A 383 2.67 -28.07 -4.05
CA ILE A 383 1.53 -28.07 -3.11
C ILE A 383 0.83 -29.43 -3.07
N LYS A 384 0.64 -30.14 -4.19
CA LYS A 384 0.03 -31.48 -4.17
C LYS A 384 0.82 -32.46 -3.31
N ALA A 385 2.16 -32.38 -3.35
CA ALA A 385 3.04 -33.18 -2.50
C ALA A 385 2.98 -32.80 -1.00
N ASP A 386 2.85 -31.52 -0.68
CA ASP A 386 2.79 -31.01 0.71
C ASP A 386 1.33 -30.92 1.25
N TRP A 387 0.31 -31.25 0.44
CA TRP A 387 -1.10 -31.20 0.82
C TRP A 387 -1.47 -32.04 2.06
N PRO A 388 -0.90 -33.25 2.29
CA PRO A 388 -1.14 -34.00 3.52
C PRO A 388 -0.71 -33.23 4.79
N ARG A 389 0.38 -32.45 4.71
CA ARG A 389 0.87 -31.61 5.81
C ARG A 389 -0.04 -30.42 6.05
N TRP A 390 -0.47 -29.72 4.99
CA TRP A 390 -1.46 -28.65 5.11
C TRP A 390 -2.77 -29.15 5.73
N SER A 391 -3.21 -30.36 5.37
CA SER A 391 -4.42 -31.00 5.92
C SER A 391 -4.28 -31.37 7.40
N ASP A 392 -3.15 -31.95 7.82
CA ASP A 392 -2.82 -32.23 9.22
C ASP A 392 -2.77 -30.95 10.07
N LEU A 393 -2.10 -29.89 9.58
CA LEU A 393 -2.00 -28.62 10.29
C LEU A 393 -3.36 -27.89 10.35
N ALA A 394 -4.17 -27.97 9.29
CA ALA A 394 -5.54 -27.44 9.30
C ALA A 394 -6.42 -28.17 10.33
N THR A 395 -6.24 -29.49 10.50
CA THR A 395 -6.94 -30.28 11.53
C THR A 395 -6.54 -29.80 12.94
N LYS A 396 -5.24 -29.68 13.22
CA LYS A 396 -4.73 -29.15 14.50
C LYS A 396 -5.21 -27.72 14.79
N VAL A 397 -5.27 -26.86 13.76
CA VAL A 397 -5.81 -25.49 13.88
C VAL A 397 -7.33 -25.48 14.09
N ARG A 398 -8.09 -26.37 13.42
CA ARG A 398 -9.54 -26.54 13.64
C ARG A 398 -9.83 -26.94 15.08
N ASP A 399 -9.14 -27.96 15.57
CA ASP A 399 -9.42 -28.59 16.87
C ASP A 399 -8.79 -27.85 18.06
N GLY A 400 -7.94 -26.85 17.79
CA GLY A 400 -7.22 -26.08 18.83
C GLY A 400 -5.96 -26.76 19.36
N ALA A 401 -5.58 -27.91 18.80
CA ALA A 401 -4.39 -28.69 19.15
C ALA A 401 -3.06 -28.11 18.61
N VAL A 402 -2.95 -26.78 18.52
CA VAL A 402 -1.73 -26.07 18.10
C VAL A 402 -0.76 -26.00 19.28
N SER A 403 0.43 -26.57 19.14
CA SER A 403 1.48 -26.53 20.17
C SER A 403 2.67 -25.67 19.74
N PRO A 404 3.42 -25.04 20.67
CA PRO A 404 4.62 -24.25 20.36
C PRO A 404 5.70 -24.99 19.57
N ALA A 405 5.76 -26.33 19.70
CA ALA A 405 6.68 -27.16 18.91
C ALA A 405 6.48 -27.03 17.39
N LEU A 406 5.26 -26.69 16.94
CA LEU A 406 4.98 -26.42 15.53
C LEU A 406 5.66 -25.13 15.02
N ALA A 407 6.01 -24.19 15.91
CA ALA A 407 6.72 -22.97 15.56
C ALA A 407 8.22 -23.15 15.34
N ALA A 408 8.80 -24.29 15.75
CA ALA A 408 10.25 -24.54 15.65
C ALA A 408 10.75 -24.70 14.20
N ALA A 409 9.89 -25.11 13.27
CA ALA A 409 10.22 -25.25 11.85
C ALA A 409 9.58 -24.11 11.03
N PRO A 410 10.36 -23.24 10.35
CA PRO A 410 9.82 -22.04 9.70
C PRO A 410 8.66 -22.28 8.72
N ALA A 411 8.72 -23.35 7.91
CA ALA A 411 7.63 -23.71 7.02
C ALA A 411 6.33 -24.07 7.77
N THR A 412 6.42 -24.87 8.84
CA THR A 412 5.28 -25.23 9.69
C THR A 412 4.71 -24.00 10.41
N PHE A 413 5.59 -23.11 10.90
CA PHE A 413 5.19 -21.87 11.55
C PHE A 413 4.39 -20.94 10.62
N GLY A 414 4.84 -20.78 9.37
CA GLY A 414 4.11 -20.04 8.35
C GLY A 414 2.73 -20.63 8.07
N MET A 415 2.67 -21.94 7.80
CA MET A 415 1.41 -22.67 7.53
C MET A 415 0.39 -22.49 8.66
N VAL A 416 0.80 -22.73 9.91
CA VAL A 416 -0.09 -22.62 11.08
C VAL A 416 -0.53 -21.18 11.32
N SER A 417 0.34 -20.19 11.08
CA SER A 417 -0.01 -18.77 11.23
C SER A 417 -1.06 -18.33 10.21
N GLU A 418 -0.89 -18.68 8.92
CA GLU A 418 -1.91 -18.41 7.88
C GLU A 418 -3.24 -19.09 8.20
N LEU A 419 -3.22 -20.36 8.65
CA LEU A 419 -4.43 -21.10 9.02
C LEU A 419 -5.14 -20.50 10.25
N LEU A 420 -4.41 -20.02 11.26
CA LEU A 420 -4.96 -19.35 12.44
C LEU A 420 -5.58 -17.98 12.08
N PHE A 421 -4.91 -17.22 11.20
CA PHE A 421 -5.44 -15.98 10.65
C PHE A 421 -6.71 -16.21 9.80
N ALA A 422 -6.71 -17.24 8.95
CA ALA A 422 -7.86 -17.63 8.13
C ALA A 422 -9.04 -18.15 8.99
N LYS A 423 -8.76 -18.80 10.12
CA LYS A 423 -9.75 -19.13 11.17
C LYS A 423 -10.27 -17.89 11.91
N ALA A 424 -9.66 -16.72 11.71
CA ALA A 424 -9.90 -15.46 12.41
C ALA A 424 -9.68 -15.53 13.94
N ASN A 425 -8.93 -16.52 14.44
CA ASN A 425 -8.67 -16.70 15.86
C ASN A 425 -7.39 -15.94 16.28
N GLN A 426 -7.49 -14.61 16.32
CA GLN A 426 -6.35 -13.74 16.53
C GLN A 426 -5.71 -13.83 17.94
N PRO A 427 -6.42 -14.17 19.03
CA PRO A 427 -5.78 -14.52 20.31
C PRO A 427 -4.90 -15.78 20.23
N ALA A 428 -5.33 -16.81 19.49
CA ALA A 428 -4.52 -18.02 19.30
C ALA A 428 -3.36 -17.78 18.32
N LEU A 429 -3.55 -16.98 17.26
CA LEU A 429 -2.46 -16.52 16.40
C LEU A 429 -1.41 -15.75 17.22
N ARG A 430 -1.87 -14.84 18.10
CA ARG A 430 -0.98 -14.08 18.99
C ARG A 430 -0.16 -14.99 19.88
N ALA A 431 -0.82 -15.84 20.66
CA ALA A 431 -0.16 -16.76 21.59
C ALA A 431 0.82 -17.73 20.88
N PHE A 432 0.52 -18.13 19.64
CA PHE A 432 1.41 -18.99 18.85
C PHE A 432 2.69 -18.27 18.40
N VAL A 433 2.59 -17.01 17.98
CA VAL A 433 3.74 -16.17 17.59
C VAL A 433 4.55 -15.73 18.81
N GLU A 434 3.89 -15.40 19.93
CA GLU A 434 4.52 -15.07 21.22
C GLU A 434 5.35 -16.23 21.81
N GLN A 435 5.00 -17.48 21.48
CA GLN A 435 5.72 -18.70 21.91
C GLN A 435 6.69 -19.24 20.86
N ALA A 436 6.81 -18.60 19.68
CA ALA A 436 7.75 -19.01 18.64
C ALA A 436 9.21 -18.65 19.02
N PRO A 437 10.22 -19.40 18.56
CA PRO A 437 11.62 -19.04 18.76
C PRO A 437 11.95 -17.64 18.23
N ALA A 438 12.75 -16.87 18.98
CA ALA A 438 13.24 -15.56 18.56
C ALA A 438 14.09 -15.67 17.27
N GLY A 439 13.91 -14.72 16.35
CA GLY A 439 14.63 -14.70 15.07
C GLY A 439 13.78 -14.15 13.92
N GLN A 440 14.38 -14.11 12.71
CA GLN A 440 13.78 -13.46 11.55
C GLN A 440 12.38 -13.99 11.22
N THR A 441 12.18 -15.30 11.33
CA THR A 441 10.90 -15.97 11.09
C THR A 441 9.76 -15.39 11.94
N ARG A 442 9.98 -15.22 13.25
CA ARG A 442 9.02 -14.64 14.19
C ARG A 442 8.76 -13.16 13.91
N VAL A 443 9.81 -12.37 13.70
CA VAL A 443 9.71 -10.95 13.33
C VAL A 443 8.94 -10.76 12.03
N SER A 444 9.20 -11.56 11.00
CA SER A 444 8.54 -11.42 9.70
C SER A 444 7.04 -11.77 9.77
N VAL A 445 6.67 -12.78 10.54
CA VAL A 445 5.26 -13.17 10.77
C VAL A 445 4.52 -12.12 11.58
N ALA A 446 5.11 -11.64 12.69
CA ALA A 446 4.53 -10.54 13.47
C ALA A 446 4.33 -9.28 12.61
N ASN A 447 5.33 -8.89 11.81
CA ASN A 447 5.23 -7.74 10.91
C ASN A 447 4.16 -7.91 9.82
N ASP A 448 4.06 -9.09 9.20
CA ASP A 448 3.04 -9.37 8.16
C ASP A 448 1.62 -9.31 8.75
N PHE A 449 1.36 -10.04 9.83
CA PHE A 449 0.04 -10.08 10.43
C PHE A 449 -0.35 -8.78 11.14
N ALA A 450 0.58 -7.98 11.69
CA ALA A 450 0.24 -6.64 12.18
C ALA A 450 -0.34 -5.75 11.08
N ILE A 451 0.26 -5.77 9.88
CA ILE A 451 -0.20 -5.01 8.71
C ILE A 451 -1.54 -5.57 8.18
N ARG A 452 -1.70 -6.89 8.10
CA ARG A 452 -2.96 -7.52 7.65
C ARG A 452 -4.11 -7.31 8.64
N LEU A 453 -3.83 -7.29 9.94
CA LEU A 453 -4.82 -6.96 10.97
C LEU A 453 -5.20 -5.49 10.93
N ASP A 454 -4.25 -4.56 10.74
CA ASP A 454 -4.55 -3.14 10.54
C ASP A 454 -5.46 -2.91 9.32
N ARG A 455 -5.11 -3.47 8.14
CA ARG A 455 -5.95 -3.42 6.92
C ARG A 455 -7.33 -4.06 7.08
N ALA A 456 -7.52 -4.95 8.05
CA ALA A 456 -8.82 -5.51 8.42
C ALA A 456 -9.58 -4.68 9.48
N CYS A 457 -8.96 -3.62 10.01
CA CYS A 457 -9.43 -2.75 11.10
C CYS A 457 -9.51 -1.28 10.64
N ALA A 458 -8.68 -0.37 11.16
CA ALA A 458 -8.67 1.05 10.84
C ALA A 458 -7.91 1.36 9.54
N ALA A 459 -7.05 0.44 9.08
CA ALA A 459 -6.22 0.55 7.89
C ALA A 459 -5.34 1.81 7.88
N TYR A 460 -4.67 2.11 9.00
CA TYR A 460 -3.80 3.27 9.13
C TYR A 460 -2.60 3.24 8.19
N LEU A 461 -2.13 2.04 7.79
CA LEU A 461 -1.06 1.86 6.80
C LEU A 461 -1.55 1.90 5.34
N TYR A 462 -2.85 1.82 5.08
CA TYR A 462 -3.39 1.85 3.71
C TYR A 462 -3.25 3.26 3.11
N HIS A 463 -2.73 3.34 1.89
CA HIS A 463 -2.80 4.54 1.06
C HIS A 463 -3.40 4.23 -0.31
N PRO A 464 -4.29 5.07 -0.87
CA PRO A 464 -4.78 4.86 -2.24
C PRO A 464 -3.61 4.77 -3.23
N THR A 465 -3.65 3.76 -4.09
CA THR A 465 -2.62 3.44 -5.11
C THR A 465 -1.30 2.87 -4.62
N GLU A 466 -1.17 2.55 -3.31
CA GLU A 466 0.00 1.90 -2.72
C GLU A 466 0.58 0.73 -3.55
N ALA A 467 -0.30 -0.07 -4.18
CA ALA A 467 0.06 -1.18 -5.04
C ALA A 467 0.87 -0.78 -6.28
N ALA A 468 0.57 0.40 -6.87
CA ALA A 468 1.14 0.88 -8.13
C ALA A 468 2.21 1.96 -7.96
N THR A 469 2.08 2.85 -6.97
CA THR A 469 2.99 3.98 -6.74
C THR A 469 4.04 3.71 -5.66
N LEU A 470 3.73 2.85 -4.67
CA LEU A 470 4.58 2.60 -3.50
C LEU A 470 5.07 1.14 -3.40
N GLN A 471 4.64 0.26 -4.32
CA GLN A 471 4.90 -1.20 -4.29
C GLN A 471 4.52 -1.85 -2.94
N GLY A 472 3.48 -1.34 -2.29
CA GLY A 472 3.03 -1.78 -0.97
C GLY A 472 3.83 -1.27 0.23
N GLN A 473 4.71 -0.28 0.04
CA GLN A 473 5.16 0.57 1.14
C GLN A 473 4.00 1.50 1.57
N PRO A 474 3.83 1.77 2.87
CA PRO A 474 2.79 2.66 3.37
C PRO A 474 3.16 4.14 3.18
N ILE A 475 2.19 5.02 3.43
CA ILE A 475 2.46 6.40 3.84
C ILE A 475 2.10 6.51 5.33
N PHE A 476 3.02 7.05 6.13
CA PHE A 476 2.80 7.25 7.56
C PHE A 476 2.02 8.55 7.79
N LYS A 477 0.74 8.42 8.12
CA LYS A 477 -0.22 9.53 8.22
C LYS A 477 -0.52 9.85 9.68
N PHE A 478 -0.34 11.11 10.04
CA PHE A 478 -0.69 11.66 11.35
C PHE A 478 -1.81 12.71 11.27
N ASP A 479 -2.14 13.15 10.05
CA ASP A 479 -3.25 14.05 9.70
C ASP A 479 -4.66 13.41 9.78
N THR A 480 -4.74 12.09 10.00
CA THR A 480 -6.00 11.35 10.12
C THR A 480 -6.15 10.77 11.53
N GLU A 481 -7.22 11.12 12.25
CA GLU A 481 -7.64 10.43 13.49
C GLU A 481 -8.33 9.10 13.15
#